data_AF-A0A8S0H702-F1
#
_entry.id   AF-A0A8S0H702-F1
#
_cell.length_a   1.000
_cell.length_b   1.000
_cell.length_c   1.000
_cell.angle_alpha   90.00
_cell.angle_beta   90.00
_cell.angle_gamma   90.00
#
_symmetry.space_group_name_H-M   'P 1'
#
loop_
_entity.id
_entity.type
_entity.pdbx_description
1 polymer ?
#
loop_
_entity_poly.entity_id
_entity_poly.type
_entity_poly.pdbx_seq_one_letter_code
_entity_poly.pdbx_strand_id
1 'polypeptide(L)'
;MKFPGRFTSGFLLLFTSCAALAQSELDVRVKPANDELKANVEGYIGSVGDRDEEALLRFSRGAEEQAKKAARPWATTNRISRVRCVAVTNRA
;
A
#
# COMPACT_ATOMS: atom_id res chain seq x y z
N MET A 1 -26.73 7.67 -46.74
CA MET A 1 -25.52 8.30 -46.15
C MET A 1 -24.62 7.18 -45.64
N LYS A 2 -23.40 7.04 -46.19
CA LYS A 2 -22.44 5.99 -45.79
C LYS A 2 -21.58 6.54 -44.64
N PHE A 3 -21.77 6.03 -43.43
CA PHE A 3 -20.91 6.35 -42.28
C PHE A 3 -19.56 5.63 -42.45
N PRO A 4 -18.43 6.34 -42.49
CA PRO A 4 -17.12 5.70 -42.57
C PRO A 4 -16.74 5.20 -41.16
N GLY A 5 -17.03 3.94 -40.87
CA GLY A 5 -16.71 3.25 -39.61
C GLY A 5 -15.22 2.99 -39.36
N ARG A 6 -14.32 3.85 -39.86
CA ARG A 6 -12.86 3.70 -39.68
C ARG A 6 -12.26 4.68 -38.68
N PHE A 7 -12.93 5.79 -38.36
CA PHE A 7 -12.40 6.81 -37.43
C PHE A 7 -12.83 6.62 -35.97
N THR A 8 -13.85 5.80 -35.70
CA THR A 8 -14.32 5.53 -34.34
C THR A 8 -13.42 4.53 -33.59
N SER A 9 -12.63 3.73 -34.30
CA SER A 9 -11.76 2.72 -33.69
C SER A 9 -10.49 3.30 -33.04
N GLY A 10 -9.92 4.37 -33.61
CA GLY A 10 -8.74 5.03 -33.02
C GLY A 10 -9.06 5.80 -31.73
N PHE A 11 -10.26 6.37 -31.65
CA PHE A 11 -10.70 7.12 -30.46
C PHE A 11 -10.91 6.20 -29.25
N LEU A 12 -11.34 4.95 -29.46
CA LEU A 12 -11.48 3.96 -28.39
C LEU A 12 -10.12 3.51 -27.80
N LEU A 13 -9.07 3.47 -28.62
CA LEU A 13 -7.71 3.07 -28.20
C LEU A 13 -6.94 4.18 -27.48
N LEU A 14 -7.28 5.46 -27.72
CA LEU A 14 -6.63 6.59 -27.05
C LEU A 14 -7.05 6.75 -25.58
N PHE A 15 -8.25 6.31 -25.20
CA PHE A 15 -8.73 6.41 -23.82
C PHE A 15 -8.13 5.37 -22.87
N THR A 16 -7.50 4.30 -23.37
CA THR A 16 -6.96 3.22 -22.54
C THR A 16 -5.55 3.49 -22.00
N SER A 17 -4.88 4.58 -22.40
CA SER A 17 -3.48 4.85 -22.02
C SER A 17 -3.30 5.80 -20.82
N CYS A 18 -4.37 6.23 -20.15
CA CYS A 18 -4.29 7.17 -19.02
C CYS A 18 -4.67 6.51 -17.69
N ALA A 19 -4.00 5.41 -17.36
CA ALA A 19 -4.03 4.83 -16.02
C ALA A 19 -2.60 4.54 -15.58
N ALA A 20 -1.78 5.59 -15.49
CA ALA A 20 -0.63 5.56 -14.59
C ALA A 20 -1.20 5.54 -13.17
N LEU A 21 -1.64 4.36 -12.72
CA LEU A 21 -2.13 4.15 -11.38
C LEU A 21 -0.97 4.47 -10.43
N ALA A 22 -1.07 5.59 -9.73
CA ALA A 22 -0.22 5.87 -8.58
C ALA A 22 -0.53 4.78 -7.54
N GLN A 23 0.24 3.69 -7.56
CA GLN A 23 0.07 2.61 -6.60
C GLN A 23 0.63 3.09 -5.26
N SER A 24 -0.26 3.27 -4.30
CA SER A 24 0.09 3.59 -2.92
C SER A 24 0.20 2.30 -2.12
N GLU A 25 1.29 2.14 -1.36
CA GLU A 25 1.60 0.95 -0.56
C GLU A 25 1.87 1.32 0.90
N LEU A 26 1.56 0.41 1.83
CA LEU A 26 1.87 0.59 3.24
C LEU A 26 3.21 -0.05 3.59
N ASP A 27 4.20 0.78 3.91
CA ASP A 27 5.54 0.34 4.32
C ASP A 27 5.61 0.13 5.85
N VAL A 28 5.94 -1.10 6.27
CA VAL A 28 6.12 -1.48 7.67
C VAL A 28 7.60 -1.38 8.06
N ARG A 29 7.91 -0.48 9.00
CA ARG A 29 9.27 -0.22 9.49
C ARG A 29 9.43 -0.69 10.93
N VAL A 30 10.38 -1.59 11.15
CA VAL A 30 10.74 -2.15 12.47
C VAL A 30 12.15 -1.70 12.86
N LYS A 31 12.35 -1.27 14.10
CA LYS A 31 13.68 -0.96 14.66
C LYS A 31 13.91 -1.61 16.05
N PRO A 32 15.04 -2.32 16.24
CA PRO A 32 16.03 -2.72 15.24
C PRO A 32 15.43 -3.64 14.16
N ALA A 33 16.09 -3.77 13.00
CA ALA A 33 15.58 -4.60 11.90
C ALA A 33 15.41 -6.05 12.36
N ASN A 34 14.23 -6.61 12.09
CA ASN A 34 13.87 -8.00 12.38
C ASN A 34 12.82 -8.41 11.36
N ASP A 35 13.20 -9.32 10.45
CA ASP A 35 12.37 -9.74 9.33
C ASP A 35 11.21 -10.64 9.77
N GLU A 36 11.39 -11.45 10.82
CA GLU A 36 10.33 -12.27 11.39
C GLU A 36 9.22 -11.41 12.01
N LEU A 37 9.60 -10.36 12.75
CA LEU A 37 8.62 -9.41 13.26
C LEU A 37 7.96 -8.62 12.13
N LYS A 38 8.73 -8.21 11.12
CA LYS A 38 8.18 -7.48 9.97
C LYS A 38 7.09 -8.33 9.29
N ALA A 39 7.37 -9.60 9.00
CA ALA A 39 6.41 -10.53 8.42
C ALA A 39 5.21 -10.78 9.34
N ASN A 40 5.41 -10.89 10.66
CA ASN A 40 4.31 -11.04 11.62
C ASN A 40 3.38 -9.82 11.63
N VAL A 41 3.95 -8.62 11.60
CA VAL A 41 3.19 -7.36 11.56
C VAL A 41 2.42 -7.25 10.24
N GLU A 42 3.06 -7.52 9.11
CA GLU A 42 2.42 -7.49 7.79
C GLU A 42 1.28 -8.51 7.70
N GLY A 43 1.47 -9.72 8.21
CA GLY A 43 0.42 -10.73 8.29
C GLY A 43 -0.74 -10.34 9.21
N TYR A 44 -0.47 -9.63 10.31
CA TYR A 44 -1.49 -9.17 11.24
C TYR A 44 -2.32 -7.99 10.68
N ILE A 45 -1.69 -7.07 9.95
CA ILE A 45 -2.38 -5.93 9.29
C ILE A 45 -3.17 -6.41 8.07
N GLY A 46 -2.63 -7.38 7.33
CA GLY A 46 -3.20 -7.88 6.08
C GLY A 46 -2.94 -6.97 4.88
N SER A 47 -3.46 -7.36 3.71
CA SER A 47 -3.29 -6.62 2.46
C SER A 47 -3.99 -5.25 2.52
N VAL A 48 -3.35 -4.25 1.90
CA VAL A 48 -3.93 -2.91 1.78
C VAL A 48 -4.86 -2.72 0.59
N GLY A 49 -4.85 -3.63 -0.38
CA GLY A 49 -5.66 -3.56 -1.61
C GLY A 49 -5.38 -2.32 -2.47
N ASP A 50 -6.30 -2.00 -3.38
CA ASP A 50 -6.19 -0.87 -4.32
C ASP A 50 -6.60 0.46 -3.68
N ARG A 51 -6.12 0.74 -2.47
CA ARG A 51 -6.43 2.01 -1.78
C ARG A 51 -5.72 3.17 -2.48
N ASP A 52 -6.47 4.24 -2.69
CA ASP A 52 -5.88 5.52 -3.05
C ASP A 52 -5.00 6.08 -1.92
N GLU A 53 -4.15 7.06 -2.24
CA GLU A 53 -3.20 7.67 -1.32
C GLU A 53 -3.87 8.20 -0.04
N GLU A 54 -5.05 8.81 -0.17
CA GLU A 54 -5.75 9.45 0.95
C GLU A 54 -6.37 8.41 1.90
N ALA A 55 -6.97 7.37 1.34
CA ALA A 55 -7.45 6.20 2.07
C ALA A 55 -6.31 5.48 2.78
N LEU A 56 -5.14 5.38 2.13
CA LEU A 56 -3.98 4.74 2.72
C LEU A 56 -3.37 5.54 3.88
N LEU A 57 -3.33 6.86 3.80
CA LEU A 57 -2.90 7.73 4.90
C LEU A 57 -3.79 7.62 6.14
N ARG A 58 -5.10 7.46 5.94
CA ARG A 58 -6.04 7.20 7.05
C ARG A 58 -5.84 5.78 7.60
N PHE A 59 -5.68 4.80 6.71
CA PHE A 59 -5.45 3.40 7.07
C PHE A 59 -4.17 3.23 7.87
N SER A 60 -3.08 3.91 7.51
CA SER A 60 -1.76 3.75 8.13
C SER A 60 -1.78 4.00 9.64
N ARG A 61 -2.63 4.94 10.11
CA ARG A 61 -2.81 5.23 11.54
C ARG A 61 -3.42 4.03 12.28
N GLY A 62 -4.45 3.43 11.71
CA GLY A 62 -5.07 2.21 12.26
C GLY A 62 -4.15 1.00 12.17
N ALA A 63 -3.43 0.87 11.06
CA ALA A 63 -2.45 -0.18 10.85
C ALA A 63 -1.27 -0.10 11.83
N GLU A 64 -0.83 1.11 12.21
CA GLU A 64 0.23 1.28 13.21
C GLU A 64 -0.20 0.75 14.59
N GLU A 65 -1.45 0.97 15.00
CA GLU A 65 -1.97 0.41 16.25
C GLU A 65 -2.08 -1.12 16.21
N GLN A 66 -2.43 -1.68 15.05
CA GLN A 66 -2.40 -3.13 14.84
C GLN A 66 -0.98 -3.68 14.91
N ALA A 67 -0.02 -2.98 14.29
CA ALA A 67 1.39 -3.32 14.31
C ALA A 67 1.97 -3.33 15.73
N LYS A 68 1.61 -2.35 16.57
CA LYS A 68 2.02 -2.28 17.98
C LYS A 68 1.50 -3.49 18.78
N LYS A 69 0.28 -3.96 18.49
CA LYS A 69 -0.28 -5.16 19.13
C LYS A 69 0.46 -6.41 18.71
N ALA A 70 0.71 -6.56 17.41
CA ALA A 70 1.49 -7.69 16.86
C ALA A 70 2.92 -7.73 17.42
N ALA A 71 3.53 -6.57 17.68
CA ALA A 71 4.87 -6.47 18.25
C ALA A 71 4.96 -6.74 19.76
N ARG A 72 3.84 -6.83 20.48
CA ARG A 72 3.84 -6.95 21.95
C ARG A 72 4.57 -8.19 22.48
N PRO A 73 4.44 -9.39 21.89
CA PRO A 73 5.23 -10.56 22.30
C PRO A 73 6.74 -10.39 22.06
N TRP A 74 7.14 -9.51 21.14
CA TRP A 74 8.53 -9.31 20.73
C TRP A 74 9.25 -8.21 21.51
N ALA A 75 8.49 -7.27 22.09
CA ALA A 75 9.03 -6.13 22.83
C ALA A 75 9.91 -6.54 24.02
N THR A 76 9.59 -7.66 24.67
CA THR A 76 10.34 -8.22 25.81
C THR A 76 11.63 -8.92 25.41
N THR A 77 11.72 -9.44 24.18
CA THR A 77 12.84 -10.28 23.73
C THR A 77 13.89 -9.49 22.95
N ASN A 78 13.46 -8.58 22.07
CA ASN A 78 14.34 -7.99 21.04
C ASN A 78 14.68 -6.49 21.26
N ARG A 79 14.38 -5.93 22.44
CA ARG A 79 14.53 -4.48 22.73
C ARG A 79 13.95 -3.62 21.59
N ILE A 80 12.74 -3.98 21.16
CA ILE A 80 12.10 -3.32 20.02
C ILE A 80 11.62 -1.95 20.48
N SER A 81 12.18 -0.92 19.84
CA SER A 81 11.98 0.46 20.26
C SER A 81 10.91 1.16 19.43
N ARG A 82 10.64 0.66 18.21
CA ARG A 82 9.71 1.31 17.29
C ARG A 82 9.18 0.37 16.22
N VAL A 83 7.87 0.41 16.02
CA VAL A 83 7.19 -0.07 14.80
C VAL A 83 6.39 1.09 14.23
N ARG A 84 6.49 1.33 12.93
CA ARG A 84 5.78 2.42 12.23
C ARG A 84 5.22 1.91 10.91
N CYS A 85 4.00 2.32 10.59
CA CYS A 85 3.38 2.07 9.28
C CYS A 85 3.30 3.39 8.50
N VAL A 86 3.88 3.45 7.31
CA VAL A 86 3.97 4.67 6.50
C VAL A 86 3.30 4.42 5.16
N ALA A 87 2.31 5.25 4.81
CA ALA A 87 1.78 5.27 3.46
C ALA A 87 2.86 5.84 2.53
N VAL A 88 3.24 5.08 1.51
CA VAL A 88 4.20 5.50 0.49
C VAL A 88 3.52 5.47 -0.87
N THR A 89 3.72 6.52 -1.66
CA THR A 89 3.18 6.61 -3.02
C THR A 89 4.33 6.41 -4.00
N ASN A 90 4.26 5.35 -4.81
CA ASN A 90 5.25 5.13 -5.85
C ASN A 90 4.84 5.96 -7.07
N ARG A 91 5.38 7.18 -7.19
CA ARG A 91 5.30 7.94 -8.43
C ARG A 91 6.29 7.32 -9.42
N ALA A 92 5.77 6.57 -10.39
CA ALA A 92 6.49 6.23 -11.61
C ALA A 92 6.80 7.47 -12.44
#